data_AF-A0A7G3GFJ0-F1
#
_entry.id   AF-A0A7G3GFJ0-F1
#
_cell.length_a   1.000
_cell.length_b   1.000
_cell.length_c   1.000
_cell.angle_alpha   90.00
_cell.angle_beta   90.00
_cell.angle_gamma   90.00
#
_symmetry.space_group_name_H-M   'P 1'
#
loop_
_entity.id
_entity.type
_entity.pdbx_description
1 polymer ?
#
loop_
_entity_poly.entity_id
_entity_poly.type
_entity_poly.pdbx_seq_one_letter_code
_entity_poly.pdbx_strand_id
1 'polypeptide(L)'
;MLQRGMTVLVIDLDPQSNSSTTLSPTNPKKLNYTAVTLIQRPDIRIDECIYDSIFPGVFILPMVMKMRELEIELWRKDTDLIAMQLAKIKEGTYDIILIDCPPNLGS
;
A
#
# COMPACT_ATOMS: atom_id res chain seq x y z
N MET A 1 -12.45 8.85 -14.04
CA MET A 1 -12.53 10.30 -13.72
C MET A 1 -12.99 10.41 -12.27
N LEU A 2 -12.14 10.88 -11.36
CA LEU A 2 -12.57 11.10 -9.96
C LEU A 2 -13.50 12.32 -9.92
N GLN A 3 -14.69 12.13 -9.34
CA GLN A 3 -15.60 13.21 -9.01
C GLN A 3 -14.92 14.16 -8.01
N ARG A 4 -15.04 15.48 -8.24
CA ARG A 4 -14.38 16.51 -7.41
C ARG A 4 -14.76 16.32 -5.94
N GLY A 5 -13.75 16.26 -5.07
CA GLY A 5 -13.91 16.18 -3.62
C GLY A 5 -13.89 14.76 -3.04
N MET A 6 -13.85 13.71 -3.86
CA MET A 6 -13.69 12.34 -3.35
C MET A 6 -12.26 12.09 -2.88
N THR A 7 -12.18 11.34 -1.79
CA THR A 7 -10.94 10.84 -1.20
C THR A 7 -10.69 9.41 -1.65
N VAL A 8 -9.47 9.14 -2.12
CA VAL A 8 -9.09 7.82 -2.65
C VAL A 8 -7.84 7.34 -1.94
N LEU A 9 -7.86 6.10 -1.45
CA LEU A 9 -6.65 5.40 -1.03
C LEU A 9 -6.26 4.39 -2.11
N VAL A 10 -5.04 4.52 -2.63
CA VAL A 10 -4.41 3.53 -3.49
C VAL A 10 -3.49 2.66 -2.64
N ILE A 11 -3.68 1.35 -2.66
CA ILE A 11 -2.85 0.37 -1.97
C ILE A 11 -2.09 -0.38 -3.03
N ASP A 12 -0.78 -0.13 -3.11
CA ASP A 12 0.09 -0.86 -4.03
C ASP A 12 0.58 -2.11 -3.33
N LEU A 13 0.16 -3.29 -3.78
CA LEU A 13 0.62 -4.60 -3.33
C LEU A 13 1.43 -5.31 -4.43
N ASP A 14 1.83 -4.64 -5.50
CA ASP A 14 2.74 -5.23 -6.48
C ASP A 14 4.18 -5.03 -6.02
N PRO A 15 4.99 -6.10 -5.84
CA PRO A 15 6.42 -5.97 -5.54
C PRO A 15 7.21 -5.11 -6.53
N GLN A 16 6.73 -4.95 -7.77
CA GLN A 16 7.32 -4.06 -8.76
C GLN A 16 7.12 -2.58 -8.42
N SER A 17 6.17 -2.24 -7.55
CA SER A 17 5.96 -0.91 -6.97
C SER A 17 5.74 0.19 -8.02
N ASN A 18 5.10 -0.16 -9.15
CA ASN A 18 4.87 0.77 -10.26
C ASN A 18 3.95 1.92 -9.84
N SER A 19 2.80 1.60 -9.23
CA SER A 19 1.86 2.60 -8.72
C SER A 19 2.50 3.48 -7.65
N SER A 20 3.25 2.89 -6.72
CA SER A 20 4.03 3.62 -5.71
C SER A 20 5.00 4.59 -6.34
N THR A 21 5.74 4.17 -7.36
CA THR A 21 6.74 5.00 -8.04
C THR A 21 6.09 6.15 -8.82
N THR A 22 4.95 5.92 -9.45
CA THR A 22 4.25 6.93 -10.24
C THR A 22 3.49 7.95 -9.39
N LEU A 23 2.87 7.50 -8.30
CA LEU A 23 1.95 8.33 -7.51
C LEU A 23 2.62 9.02 -6.32
N SER A 24 3.75 8.51 -5.83
CA SER A 24 4.42 9.12 -4.66
C SER A 24 5.12 10.43 -5.03
N PRO A 25 5.00 11.48 -4.19
CA PRO A 25 5.70 12.76 -4.41
C PRO A 25 7.21 12.67 -4.18
N THR A 26 7.67 11.62 -3.49
CA THR A 26 9.08 11.34 -3.25
C THR A 26 9.38 9.88 -3.59
N ASN A 27 10.67 9.55 -3.73
CA ASN A 27 11.10 8.18 -4.01
C ASN A 27 10.61 7.23 -2.90
N PRO A 28 9.76 6.24 -3.21
CA PRO A 28 9.21 5.31 -2.21
C PRO A 28 10.30 4.57 -1.41
N LYS A 29 11.47 4.33 -2.01
CA LYS A 29 12.62 3.67 -1.35
C LYS A 29 13.22 4.47 -0.19
N LYS A 30 12.86 5.75 -0.04
CA LYS A 30 13.28 6.61 1.07
C LYS A 30 12.22 6.75 2.15
N LEU A 31 11.04 6.17 1.98
CA LEU A 31 9.99 6.21 2.98
C LEU A 31 10.37 5.35 4.18
N ASN A 32 10.03 5.84 5.37
CA ASN A 32 10.36 5.15 6.63
C ASN A 32 9.47 3.92 6.82
N TYR A 33 8.20 4.01 6.46
CA TYR A 33 7.20 2.98 6.67
C TYR A 33 6.41 2.71 5.39
N THR A 34 6.09 1.45 5.12
CA THR A 34 5.37 1.00 3.92
C THR A 34 4.47 -0.17 4.27
N ALA A 35 3.71 -0.72 3.31
CA ALA A 35 2.90 -1.92 3.54
C ALA A 35 3.71 -3.09 4.14
N VAL A 36 4.97 -3.25 3.72
CA VAL A 36 5.90 -4.25 4.28
C VAL A 36 6.18 -4.02 5.76
N THR A 37 6.22 -2.77 6.20
CA THR A 37 6.42 -2.44 7.62
C THR A 37 5.27 -2.97 8.47
N LEU A 38 4.03 -2.93 7.98
CA LEU A 38 2.85 -3.41 8.73
C LEU A 38 2.88 -4.92 8.98
N ILE A 39 3.54 -5.67 8.10
CA ILE A 39 3.80 -7.10 8.27
C ILE A 39 4.91 -7.32 9.30
N GLN A 40 6.03 -6.61 9.15
CA GLN A 40 7.23 -6.79 9.97
C GLN A 40 7.06 -6.25 11.40
N ARG A 41 6.23 -5.23 11.57
CA ARG A 41 6.03 -4.46 12.80
C ARG A 41 4.54 -4.22 13.03
N PRO A 42 3.83 -5.17 13.67
CA PRO A 42 2.39 -5.07 13.89
C PRO A 42 1.99 -3.96 14.90
N ASP A 43 2.96 -3.37 15.60
CA ASP A 43 2.81 -2.22 16.49
C ASP A 43 2.65 -0.88 15.75
N ILE A 44 3.12 -0.80 14.50
CA ILE A 44 2.97 0.40 13.67
C ILE A 44 1.51 0.53 13.21
N ARG A 45 0.98 1.75 13.30
CA ARG A 45 -0.38 2.03 12.85
C ARG A 45 -0.40 2.23 11.34
N ILE A 46 -1.48 1.78 10.69
CA ILE A 46 -1.61 1.86 9.23
C ILE A 46 -1.57 3.29 8.68
N ASP A 47 -2.08 4.26 9.44
CA ASP A 47 -2.03 5.69 9.11
C ASP A 47 -0.60 6.24 9.00
N GLU A 48 0.38 5.65 9.68
CA GLU A 48 1.79 6.04 9.58
C GLU A 48 2.47 5.56 8.28
N CYS A 49 1.83 4.62 7.58
CA CYS A 49 2.29 4.07 6.31
C CYS A 49 1.56 4.67 5.10
N ILE A 50 0.57 5.55 5.32
CA ILE A 50 -0.19 6.20 4.26
C ILE A 50 0.38 7.59 4.01
N TYR A 51 0.60 7.91 2.74
CA TYR A 51 1.20 9.16 2.30
C TYR A 51 0.28 9.90 1.32
N ASP A 52 0.42 11.22 1.26
CA ASP A 52 -0.14 12.00 0.16
C ASP A 52 0.49 11.56 -1.15
N SER A 53 -0.32 11.44 -2.21
CA SER A 53 0.18 11.28 -3.56
C SER A 53 0.47 12.64 -4.21
N ILE A 54 0.94 12.63 -5.46
CA ILE A 54 1.05 13.83 -6.29
C ILE A 54 -0.30 14.44 -6.69
N PHE A 55 -1.41 13.74 -6.44
CA PHE A 55 -2.77 14.20 -6.74
C PHE A 55 -3.52 14.57 -5.45
N PRO A 56 -4.10 15.79 -5.36
CA PRO A 56 -4.90 16.19 -4.21
C PRO A 56 -6.09 15.25 -3.96
N GLY A 57 -6.30 14.87 -2.69
CA GLY A 57 -7.37 13.95 -2.30
C GLY A 57 -7.08 12.48 -2.62
N VAL A 58 -5.90 12.16 -3.18
CA VAL A 58 -5.46 10.79 -3.42
C VAL A 58 -4.28 10.50 -2.49
N PHE A 59 -4.42 9.41 -1.76
CA PHE A 59 -3.47 8.89 -0.79
C PHE A 59 -2.93 7.56 -1.28
N ILE A 60 -1.73 7.21 -0.84
CA ILE A 60 -1.08 5.97 -1.21
C ILE A 60 -0.51 5.23 0.00
N LEU A 61 -0.78 3.93 0.07
CA LEU A 61 -0.06 2.96 0.89
C LEU A 61 0.91 2.22 -0.04
N PRO A 62 2.19 2.64 -0.09
CA PRO A 62 3.15 2.05 -1.01
C PRO A 62 3.65 0.70 -0.49
N MET A 63 3.97 -0.21 -1.41
CA MET A 63 4.75 -1.41 -1.11
C MET A 63 6.15 -1.24 -1.66
N VAL A 64 7.14 -1.23 -0.77
CA VAL A 64 8.55 -1.10 -1.16
C VAL A 64 9.31 -2.29 -0.63
N MET A 65 9.35 -3.34 -1.45
CA MET A 65 10.18 -4.50 -1.20
C MET A 65 11.62 -4.17 -1.58
N LYS A 66 12.54 -4.15 -0.61
CA LYS A 66 13.97 -4.24 -0.93
C LYS A 66 14.20 -5.67 -1.42
N MET A 67 14.40 -5.85 -2.73
CA MET A 67 14.72 -7.15 -3.34
C MET A 67 15.87 -7.84 -2.60
N ARG A 68 15.50 -8.70 -1.66
CA ARG A 68 16.24 -9.86 -1.20
C ARG A 68 15.17 -10.84 -0.70
N GLU A 69 14.81 -11.76 -1.60
CA GLU A 69 14.32 -13.10 -1.25
C GLU A 69 13.13 -13.17 -0.30
N LEU A 70 12.03 -12.47 -0.60
CA LEU A 70 10.75 -12.92 -0.06
C LEU A 70 10.27 -14.06 -0.96
N GLU A 71 10.41 -15.30 -0.48
CA GLU A 71 9.85 -16.47 -1.17
C GLU A 71 8.34 -16.26 -1.38
N ILE A 72 7.83 -16.74 -2.51
CA ILE A 72 6.42 -16.60 -2.93
C ILE A 72 5.45 -17.04 -1.81
N GLU A 73 5.84 -17.99 -0.97
CA GLU A 73 5.06 -18.51 0.14
C GLU A 73 4.95 -17.55 1.34
N LEU A 74 6.03 -16.80 1.66
CA LEU A 74 5.95 -15.70 2.61
C LEU A 74 4.96 -14.64 2.11
N TRP A 75 4.95 -14.38 0.80
CA TRP A 75 4.09 -13.36 0.23
C TRP A 75 2.59 -13.70 0.40
N ARG A 76 2.18 -14.97 0.23
CA ARG A 76 0.77 -15.35 0.51
C ARG A 76 0.38 -15.10 1.97
N LYS A 77 1.22 -15.51 2.93
CA LYS A 77 0.98 -15.28 4.37
C LYS A 77 0.94 -13.79 4.72
N ASP A 78 1.80 -13.02 4.07
CA ASP A 78 1.91 -11.58 4.23
C ASP A 78 0.69 -10.85 3.66
N THR A 79 0.00 -11.40 2.66
CA THR A 79 -1.22 -10.80 2.10
C THR A 79 -2.38 -10.83 3.10
N ASP A 80 -2.55 -11.93 3.84
CA ASP A 80 -3.58 -12.04 4.91
C ASP A 80 -3.29 -11.07 6.06
N LEU A 81 -2.02 -10.93 6.44
CA LEU A 81 -1.59 -9.96 7.47
C LEU A 81 -1.88 -8.52 7.03
N ILE A 82 -1.58 -8.18 5.77
CA ILE A 82 -1.93 -6.88 5.21
C ILE A 82 -3.44 -6.68 5.25
N ALA A 83 -4.24 -7.64 4.79
CA ALA A 83 -5.71 -7.52 4.81
C ALA A 83 -6.26 -7.23 6.22
N MET A 84 -5.73 -7.89 7.25
CA MET A 84 -6.08 -7.60 8.64
C MET A 84 -5.68 -6.19 9.09
N GLN A 85 -4.57 -5.66 8.59
CA GLN A 85 -4.15 -4.27 8.87
C GLN A 85 -5.04 -3.27 8.12
N LEU A 86 -5.39 -3.56 6.87
CA LEU A 86 -6.33 -2.75 6.08
C LEU A 86 -7.71 -2.68 6.76
N ALA A 87 -8.16 -3.77 7.39
CA ALA A 87 -9.42 -3.80 8.15
C ALA A 87 -9.43 -2.86 9.37
N LYS A 88 -8.28 -2.34 9.80
CA LYS A 88 -8.18 -1.33 10.87
C LYS A 88 -8.44 0.09 10.37
N ILE A 89 -8.48 0.31 9.05
CA ILE A 89 -8.90 1.59 8.48
C ILE A 89 -10.37 1.78 8.82
N LYS A 90 -10.69 2.92 9.44
CA LYS A 90 -12.05 3.22 9.85
C LYS A 90 -12.95 3.37 8.61
N GLU A 91 -14.12 2.76 8.65
CA GLU A 91 -15.14 2.92 7.60
C GLU A 91 -15.45 4.41 7.36
N GLY A 92 -15.57 4.79 6.09
CA GLY A 92 -15.81 6.18 5.68
C GLY A 92 -14.58 7.11 5.75
N THR A 93 -13.38 6.60 6.05
CA THR A 93 -12.14 7.42 5.97
C THR A 93 -11.80 7.80 4.53
N TYR A 94 -12.04 6.88 3.59
CA TYR A 94 -11.85 7.08 2.17
C TYR A 94 -13.14 6.71 1.44
N ASP A 95 -13.51 7.50 0.43
CA ASP A 95 -14.68 7.21 -0.40
C ASP A 95 -14.42 5.99 -1.30
N ILE A 96 -13.17 5.81 -1.73
CA ILE A 96 -12.74 4.71 -2.61
C ILE A 96 -11.41 4.16 -2.11
N ILE A 97 -11.30 2.83 -2.07
CA ILE A 97 -10.02 2.13 -1.89
C ILE A 97 -9.75 1.33 -3.17
N LEU A 98 -8.62 1.61 -3.82
CA LEU A 98 -8.11 0.88 -4.97
C LEU A 98 -6.94 0.02 -4.54
N ILE A 99 -6.94 -1.26 -4.90
CA ILE A 99 -5.86 -2.20 -4.58
C ILE A 99 -5.20 -2.62 -5.89
N ASP A 100 -3.92 -2.27 -6.05
CA ASP A 100 -3.08 -2.68 -7.18
C ASP A 100 -2.35 -3.97 -6.79
N CYS A 101 -2.81 -5.09 -7.32
CA CYS A 101 -2.26 -6.42 -7.05
C CYS A 101 -1.35 -6.88 -8.19
N PRO A 102 -0.31 -7.68 -7.91
CA PRO A 102 0.59 -8.17 -8.94
C PRO A 102 -0.16 -9.03 -9.98
N PRO A 103 0.29 -9.04 -11.25
CA PRO A 103 -0.42 -9.71 -12.34
C PRO A 103 -0.56 -11.23 -12.18
N ASN A 104 0.26 -11.84 -11.30
CA ASN A 104 0.20 -13.26 -10.98
C ASN A 104 -0.07 -13.48 -9.49
N LEU A 105 -1.31 -13.83 -9.16
CA LEU A 105 -1.67 -14.49 -7.91
C LEU A 105 -1.22 -15.96 -7.96
N GLY A 106 0.10 -16.20 -8.04
CA GLY A 106 0.76 -17.51 -7.95
C GLY A 106 0.17 -18.63 -8.83
N SER A 107 0.80 -18.89 -9.97
CA SER A 107 0.84 -20.25 -10.54
C SER A 107 1.72 -21.15 -9.69
#